data_AF-A0A3M7Q7N8-F1
#
_entry.id   AF-A0A3M7Q7N8-F1
#
_cell.length_a   1.000
_cell.length_b   1.000
_cell.length_c   1.000
_cell.angle_alpha   90.00
_cell.angle_beta   90.00
_cell.angle_gamma   90.00
#
_symmetry.space_group_name_H-M   'P 1'
#
loop_
_entity.id
_entity.type
_entity.pdbx_description
1 polymer ?
#
loop_
_entity_poly.entity_id
_entity_poly.type
_entity_poly.pdbx_seq_one_letter_code
_entity_poly.pdbx_strand_id
1 'polypeptide(L)' 'RTVLVEDNQVDKALKALNKVLSSEKIIETSRRWETYEKPFERRNRLSFERCMQIYSNEIDRKVRFIVRKNRQNPYPWD' A
#
# COMPACT_ATOMS: atom_id res chain seq x y z
N ARG A 1 13.67 11.71 12.01
CA ARG A 1 13.39 10.25 11.88
C ARG A 1 14.67 9.50 12.19
N THR A 2 14.79 9.06 13.43
CA THR A 2 16.01 8.45 13.97
C THR A 2 15.66 7.05 14.43
N VAL A 3 16.51 6.07 14.13
CA VAL A 3 16.36 4.67 14.56
C VAL A 3 17.67 4.26 15.21
N LEU A 4 17.58 3.65 16.39
CA LEU A 4 18.75 3.11 17.09
C LEU A 4 19.15 1.78 16.46
N VAL A 5 20.46 1.53 16.39
CA VAL A 5 21.02 0.28 15.85
C VAL A 5 21.33 -0.63 17.03
N GLU A 6 20.70 -1.79 17.07
CA GLU A 6 21.00 -2.86 18.02
C GLU A 6 22.03 -3.83 17.42
N ASP A 7 22.96 -4.31 18.25
CA ASP A 7 23.95 -5.34 17.92
C ASP A 7 24.74 -5.10 16.62
N ASN A 8 25.02 -3.83 16.30
CA ASN A 8 25.69 -3.40 15.08
C ASN A 8 24.99 -3.87 13.77
N GLN A 9 23.71 -4.24 13.83
CA GLN A 9 22.92 -4.68 12.67
C GLN A 9 22.34 -3.49 11.89
N VAL A 10 23.22 -2.76 11.20
CA VAL A 10 22.86 -1.53 10.47
C VAL A 10 21.79 -1.78 9.40
N ASP A 11 21.85 -2.89 8.67
CA ASP A 11 20.89 -3.21 7.61
C ASP A 11 19.46 -3.39 8.13
N LYS A 12 19.34 -4.01 9.33
CA LYS A 12 18.04 -4.21 9.98
C LYS A 12 17.44 -2.87 10.41
N ALA A 13 18.27 -2.00 10.99
CA ALA A 13 17.86 -0.65 11.36
C ALA A 13 17.48 0.19 10.13
N LEU A 14 18.22 0.08 9.02
CA LEU A 14 17.90 0.78 7.77
C LEU A 14 16.58 0.30 7.14
N LYS A 15 16.32 -1.01 7.15
CA LYS A 15 15.03 -1.57 6.70
C LYS A 15 13.87 -1.09 7.57
N ALA A 16 14.07 -1.05 8.89
CA ALA A 16 13.07 -0.53 9.83
C ALA A 16 12.81 0.95 9.56
N LEU A 17 13.86 1.76 9.38
CA LEU A 17 13.75 3.16 9.00
C LEU A 17 12.96 3.30 7.71
N ASN A 18 13.34 2.60 6.64
CA ASN A 18 12.65 2.64 5.33
C ASN A 18 11.17 2.25 5.41
N LYS A 19 10.81 1.30 6.27
CA LYS A 19 9.41 0.94 6.54
C LYS A 19 8.65 2.12 7.14
N VAL A 20 9.22 2.79 8.15
CA VAL A 20 8.65 4.03 8.73
C VAL A 20 8.57 5.15 7.69
N LEU A 21 9.61 5.29 6.85
CA LEU A 21 9.62 6.30 5.80
C LEU A 21 8.46 6.12 4.81
N SER A 22 8.19 4.86 4.48
CA SER A 22 7.18 4.43 3.51
C SER A 22 5.77 4.49 4.08
N SER A 23 5.55 4.10 5.34
CA SER A 23 4.23 4.15 5.97
C SER A 23 3.68 5.58 6.08
N GLU A 24 4.55 6.56 6.34
CA GLU A 24 4.17 7.98 6.40
C GLU A 24 4.19 8.66 5.02
N LYS A 25 4.39 7.91 3.92
CA LYS A 25 4.43 8.41 2.53
C LYS A 25 5.42 9.54 2.23
N ILE A 26 6.46 9.71 3.05
CA ILE A 26 7.42 10.81 2.85
C ILE A 26 8.32 10.55 1.64
N ILE A 27 8.70 9.30 1.34
CA ILE A 27 9.49 8.99 0.14
C ILE A 27 8.73 9.40 -1.12
N GLU A 28 7.44 9.04 -1.19
CA GLU A 28 6.56 9.39 -2.30
C GLU A 28 6.35 10.91 -2.41
N THR A 29 6.17 11.58 -1.26
CA THR A 29 6.03 13.04 -1.20
C THR A 29 7.30 13.75 -1.66
N SER A 30 8.48 13.29 -1.22
CA SER A 30 9.77 13.82 -1.63
C SER A 30 9.95 13.72 -3.15
N ARG A 31 9.66 12.55 -3.74
CA ARG A 31 9.74 12.35 -5.20
C ARG A 31 8.79 13.28 -5.95
N ARG A 32 7.57 13.50 -5.42
CA ARG A 32 6.61 14.44 -6.02
C ARG A 32 7.04 15.90 -5.91
N TRP A 33 7.86 16.26 -4.92
CA TRP A 33 8.36 17.62 -4.75
C TRP A 33 9.57 17.94 -5.62
N GLU A 34 10.21 16.95 -6.25
CA GLU A 34 11.30 17.16 -7.20
C GLU A 34 10.85 18.01 -8.42
N THR A 35 9.56 17.99 -8.75
CA THR A 35 8.98 18.78 -9.85
C THR A 35 7.70 19.48 -9.41
N TYR A 36 7.39 20.61 -10.05
CA TYR A 36 6.15 21.32 -9.78
C TYR A 36 4.95 20.63 -10.41
N GLU A 37 4.07 20.08 -9.57
CA GLU A 37 2.76 19.56 -9.96
C GLU A 37 1.72 20.69 -9.95
N LYS A 38 1.04 20.93 -11.08
CA LYS A 38 0.03 22.00 -11.14
C LYS A 38 -1.17 21.65 -10.25
N PRO A 39 -1.91 22.65 -9.72
CA PRO A 39 -3.02 22.40 -8.80
C PRO A 39 -4.12 21.48 -9.36
N PHE A 40 -4.43 21.56 -10.65
CA PHE A 40 -5.45 20.70 -11.28
C PHE A 40 -4.95 19.26 -11.45
N GLU A 41 -3.67 19.06 -11.77
CA GLU A 41 -3.05 17.73 -11.88
C GLU A 41 -3.08 17.03 -10.53
N ARG A 42 -2.71 17.75 -9.46
CA ARG A 42 -2.79 17.27 -8.08
C ARG A 42 -4.19 16.83 -7.69
N ARG A 43 -5.21 17.64 -8.03
CA ARG A 43 -6.62 17.30 -7.73
C ARG A 43 -7.07 16.04 -8.46
N ASN A 44 -6.74 15.92 -9.75
CA ASN A 44 -7.07 14.75 -10.55
C ASN A 44 -6.40 13.49 -10.01
N ARG A 45 -5.10 13.58 -9.67
CA ARG A 45 -4.34 12.50 -9.04
C ARG A 45 -4.97 12.06 -7.72
N LEU A 46 -5.26 13.01 -6.81
CA LEU A 46 -5.84 12.69 -5.51
C LEU A 46 -7.21 12.01 -5.64
N SER A 47 -8.03 12.46 -6.59
CA SER A 47 -9.31 11.83 -6.92
C SER A 47 -9.11 10.37 -7.37
N PHE A 48 -8.20 10.16 -8.33
CA PHE A 48 -7.88 8.82 -8.83
C PHE A 48 -7.34 7.89 -7.74
N GLU A 49 -6.36 8.35 -6.95
CA GLU A 49 -5.76 7.55 -5.86
C GLU A 49 -6.80 7.12 -4.82
N ARG A 50 -7.75 8.01 -4.48
CA ARG A 50 -8.85 7.70 -3.54
C ARG A 50 -9.79 6.67 -4.12
N CYS A 51 -10.25 6.85 -5.37
CA CYS A 51 -11.13 5.90 -6.03
C CYS A 51 -10.48 4.52 -6.17
N MET A 52 -9.19 4.49 -6.53
CA MET A 52 -8.41 3.25 -6.63
C MET A 52 -8.29 2.56 -5.27
N GLN A 53 -8.03 3.30 -4.19
CA GLN A 53 -7.98 2.74 -2.83
C GLN A 53 -9.33 2.14 -2.40
N ILE A 54 -10.43 2.84 -2.66
CA ILE A 54 -11.78 2.34 -2.35
C ILE A 54 -12.04 1.05 -3.12
N TYR A 55 -11.77 1.05 -4.44
CA TYR A 55 -11.94 -0.13 -5.28
C TYR A 55 -11.10 -1.31 -4.80
N SER A 56 -9.80 -1.13 -4.56
CA SER A 56 -8.92 -2.20 -4.08
C SER A 56 -9.39 -2.78 -2.76
N ASN A 57 -9.81 -1.92 -1.82
CA ASN A 57 -10.31 -2.36 -0.52
C ASN A 57 -11.59 -3.20 -0.65
N GLU A 58 -12.52 -2.78 -1.52
CA GLU A 58 -13.77 -3.50 -1.78
C GLU A 58 -13.54 -4.82 -2.52
N ILE A 59 -12.65 -4.85 -3.52
CA ILE A 59 -12.26 -6.08 -4.20
C ILE A 59 -11.61 -7.06 -3.23
N ASP A 60 -10.70 -6.61 -2.36
CA ASP A 60 -10.09 -7.48 -1.34
C ASP A 60 -11.12 -8.04 -0.35
N ARG A 61 -12.15 -7.26 0.00
CA ARG A 61 -13.28 -7.73 0.82
C ARG A 61 -14.08 -8.80 0.07
N LYS A 62 -14.42 -8.56 -1.20
CA LYS A 62 -15.15 -9.50 -2.05
C LYS A 62 -14.39 -10.80 -2.26
N VAL A 63 -13.10 -10.72 -2.57
CA VAL A 63 -12.23 -11.89 -2.76
C VAL A 63 -12.19 -12.73 -1.48
N ARG A 64 -11.91 -12.13 -0.33
CA ARG A 64 -11.91 -12.85 0.96
C ARG A 64 -13.25 -13.52 1.26
N PHE A 65 -14.36 -12.91 0.85
CA PHE A 65 -15.68 -13.53 0.98
C PHE A 65 -15.85 -14.74 0.06
N ILE A 66 -15.52 -14.60 -1.22
CA ILE A 66 -15.67 -15.66 -2.24
C ILE A 66 -14.74 -16.85 -1.97
N VAL A 67 -13.51 -16.60 -1.53
CA VAL A 67 -12.50 -17.65 -1.26
C VAL A 67 -13.02 -18.70 -0.28
N ARG A 68 -13.94 -18.35 0.65
CA ARG A 68 -14.58 -19.32 1.56
C ARG A 68 -15.38 -20.41 0.82
N LYS A 69 -15.84 -20.13 -0.39
CA LYS A 69 -16.58 -21.07 -1.24
C LYS A 69 -15.71 -21.77 -2.28
N ASN A 70 -14.41 -21.48 -2.32
CA ASN A 70 -13.44 -22.19 -3.17
C ASN A 70 -13.07 -23.55 -2.55
N ARG A 71 -14.08 -24.40 -2.35
CA ARG A 71 -13.97 -25.77 -1.87
C ARG A 71 -14.32 -26.72 -3.01
N GLN A 72 -13.91 -27.98 -2.90
CA GLN A 72 -14.32 -29.02 -3.83
C GLN A 72 -15.86 -29.09 -3.90
N ASN A 73 -16.39 -29.36 -5.10
CA ASN A 73 -17.83 -29.44 -5.32
C ASN A 73 -18.42 -30.50 -4.36
N PRO A 74 -19.36 -30.14 -3.46
CA PRO A 74 -19.98 -31.09 -2.55
C PRO A 74 -20.85 -32.14 -3.27
N TYR A 75 -21.23 -31.91 -4.53
CA TYR A 75 -21.99 -32.86 -5.35
C TYR A 75 -21.27 -33.14 -6.69
N PRO A 76 -20.26 -34.01 -6.70
CA PRO A 76 -19.48 -34.36 -7.90
C PRO A 76 -20.23 -35.17 -8.97
N TRP A 77 -21.43 -35.65 -8.67
CA TRP A 77 -22.16 -36.64 -9.47
C TRP A 77 -23.45 -36.10 -10.13
N ASP A 78 -23.79 -34.83 -9.89
CA ASP A 78 -24.68 -34.04 -10.77
C ASP A 78 -23.83 -33.43 -11.91
#